data_AF-A0AAW1LUE1-F1
#
_entry.id   AF-A0AAW1LUE1-F1
#
_cell.length_a   1.000
_cell.length_b   1.000
_cell.length_c   1.000
_cell.angle_alpha   90.00
_cell.angle_beta   90.00
_cell.angle_gamma   90.00
#
_symmetry.space_group_name_H-M   'P 1'
#
loop_
_entity.id
_entity.type
_entity.pdbx_description
1 polymer ?
#
loop_
_entity_poly.entity_id
_entity_poly.type
_entity_poly.pdbx_seq_one_letter_code
_entity_poly.pdbx_strand_id
1 'polypeptide(L)'
;MSTCLVSFVVCDFDYKADLNHRISLRPALIAKNRADNAIGVSPGILGAIADFVNVPYSLEKMDQIGIPEGYFSGGMENWGLVIYSEPYLAYGNHLADAINKQSAITMISHEFAHQWFGNLVSPLWWSPQANDCGRIYSLS
;
A
#
# COMPACT_ATOMS: atom_id res chain seq x y z
N MET A 1 -12.80 -4.42 -11.59
CA MET A 1 -12.08 -4.97 -10.43
C MET A 1 -12.86 -6.14 -9.85
N SER A 2 -12.19 -7.07 -9.18
CA SER A 2 -12.79 -8.18 -8.45
C SER A 2 -13.43 -7.74 -7.13
N THR A 3 -14.41 -8.48 -6.62
CA THR A 3 -15.15 -8.12 -5.39
C THR A 3 -14.30 -8.14 -4.12
N CYS A 4 -13.24 -8.95 -4.06
CA CYS A 4 -12.31 -9.01 -2.93
C CYS A 4 -11.51 -7.71 -2.71
N LEU A 5 -11.48 -6.81 -3.70
CA LEU A 5 -10.75 -5.55 -3.63
C LEU A 5 -11.63 -4.38 -3.15
N VAL A 6 -12.95 -4.57 -3.07
CA VAL A 6 -13.87 -3.55 -2.53
C VAL A 6 -13.48 -3.26 -1.08
N SER A 7 -13.23 -2.00 -0.77
CA SER A 7 -12.92 -1.56 0.59
C SER A 7 -13.53 -0.19 0.89
N PHE A 8 -13.82 0.03 2.17
CA PHE A 8 -14.14 1.33 2.73
C PHE A 8 -13.75 1.31 4.21
N VAL A 9 -13.38 2.46 4.76
CA VAL A 9 -13.03 2.60 6.17
C VAL A 9 -13.81 3.75 6.76
N VAL A 10 -14.35 3.54 7.97
CA VAL A 10 -14.97 4.57 8.80
C VAL A 10 -14.10 4.71 10.05
N CYS A 11 -13.46 5.87 10.21
CA CYS A 11 -12.56 6.15 11.33
C CYS A 11 -12.48 7.65 11.61
N ASP A 12 -11.88 8.00 12.74
CA ASP A 12 -11.55 9.36 13.18
C ASP A 12 -10.06 9.70 12.98
N PHE A 13 -9.44 9.11 11.95
CA PHE A 13 -8.02 9.28 11.67
C PHE A 13 -7.73 10.64 11.03
N ASP A 14 -6.54 11.15 11.34
CA ASP A 14 -5.96 12.27 10.61
C ASP A 14 -5.16 11.73 9.42
N TYR A 15 -4.80 12.62 8.49
CA TYR A 15 -4.05 12.24 7.30
C TYR A 15 -2.92 13.21 6.98
N LYS A 16 -1.90 12.68 6.29
CA LYS A 16 -0.91 13.46 5.56
C LYS A 16 -1.04 13.15 4.07
N ALA A 17 -0.90 14.17 3.23
CA ALA A 17 -1.02 14.02 1.79
C ALA A 17 0.18 14.65 1.09
N ASP A 18 0.57 14.06 -0.03
CA ASP A 18 1.56 14.59 -0.97
C ASP A 18 1.17 14.15 -2.38
N LEU A 19 1.18 15.08 -3.33
CA LEU A 19 0.63 14.89 -4.67
C LEU A 19 -0.78 14.27 -4.63
N ASN A 20 -0.97 13.11 -5.25
CA ASN A 20 -2.19 12.33 -5.26
C ASN A 20 -2.19 11.15 -4.26
N HIS A 21 -1.24 11.14 -3.32
CA HIS A 21 -1.14 10.13 -2.27
C HIS A 21 -1.66 10.68 -0.94
N ARG A 22 -2.23 9.78 -0.14
CA ARG A 22 -2.67 10.08 1.24
C ARG A 22 -2.28 8.94 2.16
N ILE A 23 -1.81 9.27 3.35
CA ILE A 23 -1.59 8.32 4.45
C ILE A 23 -2.45 8.73 5.63
N SER A 24 -3.35 7.85 6.04
CA SER A 24 -4.23 8.03 7.19
C SER A 24 -3.74 7.19 8.37
N LEU A 25 -3.60 7.80 9.54
CA LEU A 25 -3.15 7.15 10.77
C LEU A 25 -3.89 7.77 11.97
N ARG A 26 -3.76 7.13 13.14
CA ARG A 26 -4.24 7.72 14.39
C ARG A 26 -3.68 9.14 14.58
N PRO A 27 -4.50 10.12 15.04
CA PRO A 27 -4.08 11.52 15.21
C PRO A 27 -2.75 11.71 15.96
N ALA A 28 -2.52 10.91 17.00
CA ALA A 28 -1.29 10.97 17.79
C ALA A 28 -0.01 10.64 17.00
N LEU A 29 -0.10 9.86 15.92
CA LEU A 29 1.02 9.54 15.04
C LEU A 29 1.25 10.60 13.97
N ILE A 30 0.16 11.15 13.42
CA ILE A 30 0.23 12.29 12.49
C ILE A 30 0.83 13.51 13.19
N ALA A 31 0.38 13.83 14.40
CA ALA A 31 0.94 14.91 15.22
C ALA A 31 2.44 14.73 15.54
N LYS A 32 2.94 13.49 15.51
CA LYS A 32 4.36 13.15 15.70
C LYS A 32 5.13 13.00 14.39
N ASN A 33 4.55 13.38 13.25
CA ASN A 33 5.17 13.29 11.92
C ASN A 33 5.64 11.87 11.56
N ARG A 34 4.94 10.84 12.05
CA ARG A 34 5.32 9.44 11.81
C ARG A 34 5.02 8.97 10.39
N ALA A 35 4.15 9.66 9.66
CA ALA A 35 3.80 9.36 8.27
C ALA A 35 4.77 9.97 7.24
N ASP A 36 5.63 10.91 7.65
CA ASP A 36 6.43 11.77 6.75
C ASP A 36 7.32 10.99 5.79
N ASN A 37 7.92 9.92 6.30
CA ASN A 37 8.79 9.09 5.48
C ASN A 37 7.99 8.28 4.48
N ALA A 38 6.90 7.65 4.91
CA ALA A 38 6.06 6.84 4.05
C ALA A 38 5.42 7.69 2.94
N ILE A 39 4.89 8.87 3.26
CA ILE A 39 4.26 9.74 2.26
C ILE A 39 5.30 10.27 1.27
N GLY A 40 6.50 10.61 1.73
CA GLY A 40 7.56 11.16 0.87
C GLY A 40 8.16 10.16 -0.12
N VAL A 41 8.08 8.85 0.15
CA VAL A 41 8.57 7.82 -0.80
C VAL A 41 7.46 7.27 -1.70
N SER A 42 6.19 7.38 -1.30
CA SER A 42 5.08 6.71 -1.96
C SER A 42 4.93 7.09 -3.45
N PRO A 43 4.92 8.38 -3.85
CA PRO A 43 4.81 8.72 -5.27
C PRO A 43 5.97 8.18 -6.11
N GLY A 44 7.19 8.20 -5.56
CA GLY A 44 8.39 7.68 -6.24
C GLY A 44 8.33 6.18 -6.47
N ILE A 45 7.85 5.41 -5.48
CA ILE A 45 7.67 3.96 -5.61
C ILE A 45 6.61 3.64 -6.68
N LEU A 46 5.45 4.30 -6.62
CA LEU A 46 4.37 4.06 -7.58
C LEU A 46 4.81 4.42 -9.01
N GLY A 47 5.51 5.55 -9.17
CA GLY A 47 6.08 5.96 -10.46
C GLY A 47 7.12 4.98 -10.99
N ALA A 48 8.04 4.51 -10.14
CA ALA A 48 9.05 3.53 -10.55
C ALA A 48 8.44 2.20 -11.03
N ILE A 49 7.38 1.73 -10.38
CA ILE A 49 6.66 0.51 -10.82
C ILE A 49 5.94 0.77 -12.14
N ALA A 50 5.26 1.91 -12.27
CA ALA A 50 4.56 2.30 -13.51
C ALA A 50 5.50 2.37 -14.71
N ASP A 51 6.69 2.97 -14.52
CA ASP A 51 7.75 3.03 -15.54
C ASP A 51 8.29 1.64 -15.87
N PHE A 52 8.50 0.79 -14.86
CA PHE A 52 9.00 -0.58 -15.04
C PHE A 52 8.06 -1.45 -15.86
N VAL A 53 6.75 -1.38 -15.59
CA VAL A 53 5.73 -2.16 -16.33
C VAL A 53 5.25 -1.46 -17.60
N ASN A 54 5.65 -0.20 -17.82
CA ASN A 54 5.22 0.66 -18.92
C ASN A 54 3.70 0.81 -19.05
N VAL A 55 3.00 0.86 -17.90
CA VAL A 55 1.55 1.08 -17.81
C VAL A 55 1.30 2.05 -16.66
N PRO A 56 0.66 3.21 -16.90
CA PRO A 56 0.40 4.19 -15.84
C PRO A 56 -0.57 3.61 -14.80
N TYR A 57 -0.46 4.10 -13.56
CA TYR A 57 -1.47 3.81 -12.55
C TYR A 57 -2.82 4.39 -12.98
N SER A 58 -3.89 3.60 -12.86
CA SER A 58 -5.19 3.88 -13.49
C SER A 58 -6.10 4.81 -12.70
N LEU A 59 -5.87 4.99 -11.39
CA LEU A 59 -6.71 5.81 -10.53
C LEU A 59 -6.07 7.18 -10.27
N GLU A 60 -6.92 8.17 -10.04
CA GLU A 60 -6.48 9.55 -9.78
C GLU A 60 -5.74 9.69 -8.44
N LYS A 61 -5.98 8.79 -7.48
CA LYS A 61 -5.46 8.85 -6.12
C LYS A 61 -4.98 7.49 -5.60
N MET A 62 -4.07 7.53 -4.63
CA MET A 62 -3.61 6.38 -3.87
C MET A 62 -3.74 6.67 -2.37
N ASP A 63 -4.79 6.15 -1.74
CA ASP A 63 -4.94 6.23 -0.29
C ASP A 63 -4.26 5.03 0.38
N GLN A 64 -3.60 5.28 1.50
CA GLN A 64 -2.99 4.27 2.37
C GLN A 64 -3.47 4.51 3.80
N ILE A 65 -3.74 3.45 4.56
CA ILE A 65 -4.20 3.57 5.94
C ILE A 65 -3.53 2.54 6.85
N GLY A 66 -3.07 2.98 8.02
CA GLY A 66 -2.42 2.11 9.00
C GLY A 66 -3.37 1.75 10.14
N ILE A 67 -3.69 0.46 10.29
CA ILE A 67 -4.58 -0.05 11.34
C ILE A 67 -3.75 -0.51 12.55
N PRO A 68 -4.14 -0.15 13.80
CA PRO A 68 -3.33 -0.43 15.00
C PRO A 68 -3.21 -1.90 15.37
N GLU A 69 -4.26 -2.69 15.12
CA GLU A 69 -4.25 -4.13 15.34
C GLU A 69 -3.72 -4.81 14.09
N GLY A 70 -2.74 -5.71 14.26
CA GLY A 70 -2.03 -6.36 13.15
C GLY A 70 -2.98 -6.84 12.08
N TYR A 71 -2.98 -6.16 10.94
CA TYR A 71 -3.83 -6.47 9.80
C TYR A 71 -3.18 -7.58 8.99
N PHE A 72 -4.00 -8.55 8.55
CA PHE A 72 -3.69 -9.69 7.71
C PHE A 72 -2.32 -9.62 7.02
N SER A 73 -1.37 -10.48 7.44
CA SER A 73 -0.02 -10.62 6.85
C SER A 73 0.84 -9.35 6.71
N GLY A 74 0.40 -8.20 7.23
CA GLY A 74 1.10 -6.92 7.21
C GLY A 74 0.49 -5.85 6.29
N GLY A 75 -0.25 -6.24 5.24
CA GLY A 75 -0.79 -5.36 4.21
C GLY A 75 -1.91 -6.01 3.38
N MET A 76 -2.70 -5.21 2.67
CA MET A 76 -3.71 -5.65 1.71
C MET A 76 -3.91 -4.61 0.60
N GLU A 77 -3.88 -5.07 -0.64
CA GLU A 77 -3.70 -4.28 -1.85
C GLU A 77 -4.95 -3.58 -2.41
N ASN A 78 -5.99 -3.36 -1.58
CA ASN A 78 -7.28 -2.89 -2.06
C ASN A 78 -7.13 -1.67 -2.99
N TRP A 79 -7.79 -1.73 -4.16
CA TRP A 79 -7.47 -0.84 -5.28
C TRP A 79 -7.82 0.61 -4.97
N GLY A 80 -6.79 1.44 -4.77
CA GLY A 80 -6.93 2.85 -4.43
C GLY A 80 -7.06 3.16 -2.93
N LEU A 81 -7.10 2.13 -2.07
CA LEU A 81 -7.10 2.25 -0.61
C LEU A 81 -6.32 1.10 0.03
N VAL A 82 -5.00 1.19 0.08
CA VAL A 82 -4.16 0.11 0.62
C VAL A 82 -4.17 0.14 2.15
N ILE A 83 -4.39 -1.02 2.77
CA ILE A 83 -4.48 -1.14 4.23
C ILE A 83 -3.20 -1.80 4.75
N TYR A 84 -2.59 -1.24 5.77
CA TYR A 84 -1.36 -1.75 6.38
C TYR A 84 -1.52 -1.95 7.88
N SER A 85 -0.67 -2.83 8.44
CA SER A 85 -0.35 -2.71 9.87
C SER A 85 0.38 -1.39 10.13
N GLU A 86 -0.04 -0.66 11.17
CA GLU A 86 0.44 0.70 11.50
C GLU A 86 1.98 0.88 11.45
N PRO A 87 2.83 -0.06 11.93
CA PRO A 87 4.28 0.10 11.90
C PRO A 87 4.89 0.25 10.50
N TYR A 88 4.22 -0.23 9.44
CA TYR A 88 4.71 -0.09 8.05
C TYR A 88 4.50 1.32 7.49
N LEU A 89 3.64 2.13 8.11
CA LEU A 89 3.41 3.53 7.72
C LEU A 89 3.93 4.53 8.75
N ALA A 90 4.13 4.11 10.01
CA ALA A 90 4.46 4.97 11.14
C ALA A 90 5.91 4.78 11.63
N TYR A 91 6.91 5.19 10.84
CA TYR A 91 8.34 4.99 11.17
C TYR A 91 9.18 6.27 11.09
N GLY A 92 10.20 6.36 11.94
CA GLY A 92 11.10 7.52 12.06
C GLY A 92 12.34 7.44 11.17
N ASN A 93 13.19 8.47 11.27
CA ASN A 93 14.49 8.55 10.58
C ASN A 93 15.68 8.20 11.46
N HIS A 94 15.45 7.63 12.65
CA HIS A 94 16.55 7.26 13.53
C HIS A 94 17.31 6.06 12.94
N LEU A 95 18.63 6.02 13.13
CA LEU A 95 19.46 4.89 12.68
C LEU A 95 18.97 3.54 13.24
N ALA A 96 18.40 3.55 14.45
CA ALA A 96 17.78 2.37 15.06
C ALA A 96 16.54 1.85 14.29
N ASP A 97 15.93 2.69 13.45
CA ASP A 97 14.75 2.36 12.65
C ASP A 97 15.13 1.88 11.23
N ALA A 98 16.40 1.71 10.88
CA ALA A 98 16.81 1.38 9.50
C ALA A 98 16.20 0.06 8.98
N ILE A 99 16.14 -0.98 9.82
CA ILE A 99 15.51 -2.25 9.49
C ILE A 99 14.00 -2.05 9.29
N ASN A 100 13.35 -1.34 10.22
CA ASN A 100 11.91 -1.05 10.15
C ASN A 100 11.56 -0.25 8.89
N LYS A 101 12.40 0.73 8.53
CA LYS A 101 12.27 1.53 7.31
C LYS A 101 12.39 0.67 6.05
N GLN A 102 13.38 -0.22 6.00
CA GLN A 102 13.51 -1.15 4.87
C GLN A 102 12.29 -2.05 4.76
N SER A 103 11.83 -2.64 5.87
CA SER A 103 10.62 -3.47 5.89
C SER A 103 9.37 -2.71 5.45
N ALA A 104 9.21 -1.46 5.89
CA ALA A 104 8.13 -0.58 5.47
C ALA A 104 8.15 -0.28 3.98
N ILE A 105 9.31 0.11 3.44
CA ILE A 105 9.45 0.40 2.01
C ILE A 105 9.19 -0.86 1.18
N THR A 106 9.69 -2.02 1.60
CA THR A 106 9.45 -3.30 0.94
C THR A 106 7.96 -3.63 0.93
N MET A 107 7.26 -3.45 2.05
CA MET A 107 5.82 -3.71 2.15
C MET A 107 5.01 -2.73 1.29
N ILE A 108 5.29 -1.43 1.34
CA ILE A 108 4.62 -0.44 0.46
C ILE A 108 4.83 -0.80 -1.01
N SER A 109 6.05 -1.17 -1.39
CA SER A 109 6.37 -1.60 -2.76
C SER A 109 5.60 -2.86 -3.17
N HIS A 110 5.44 -3.81 -2.25
CA HIS A 110 4.68 -5.04 -2.48
C HIS A 110 3.21 -4.74 -2.80
N GLU A 111 2.53 -3.99 -1.94
CA GLU A 111 1.13 -3.63 -2.14
C GLU A 111 0.91 -2.72 -3.36
N PHE A 112 1.91 -1.90 -3.71
CA PHE A 112 1.85 -1.08 -4.92
C PHE A 112 2.04 -1.93 -6.18
N ALA A 113 2.87 -2.97 -6.15
CA ALA A 113 3.00 -3.89 -7.27
C ALA A 113 1.67 -4.61 -7.58
N HIS A 114 0.90 -4.93 -6.54
CA HIS A 114 -0.43 -5.52 -6.69
C HIS A 114 -1.43 -4.66 -7.45
N GLN A 115 -1.21 -3.34 -7.53
CA GLN A 115 -2.05 -2.46 -8.34
C GLN A 115 -2.02 -2.84 -9.83
N TRP A 116 -0.95 -3.48 -10.30
CA TRP A 116 -0.88 -4.12 -11.61
C TRP A 116 -1.12 -5.63 -11.53
N PHE A 117 -0.45 -6.30 -10.58
CA PHE A 117 -0.41 -7.76 -10.45
C PHE A 117 -1.37 -8.24 -9.35
N GLY A 118 -2.66 -8.26 -9.66
CA GLY A 118 -3.74 -8.59 -8.74
C GLY A 118 -4.96 -7.74 -9.01
N ASN A 119 -4.77 -6.43 -9.14
CA ASN A 119 -5.84 -5.47 -9.36
C ASN A 119 -6.14 -5.27 -10.85
N LEU A 120 -5.18 -4.74 -11.62
CA LEU A 120 -5.34 -4.57 -13.07
C LEU A 120 -5.47 -5.90 -13.79
N VAL A 121 -4.61 -6.86 -13.45
CA VAL A 121 -4.70 -8.23 -13.94
C VAL A 121 -4.90 -9.15 -12.74
N SER A 122 -6.13 -9.65 -12.59
CA SER A 122 -6.51 -10.57 -11.50
C SER A 122 -6.39 -12.03 -11.96
N PRO A 123 -6.11 -12.97 -11.03
CA PRO A 123 -6.22 -14.40 -11.34
C PRO A 123 -7.66 -14.75 -11.71
N LEU A 124 -7.83 -15.66 -12.67
CA LEU A 124 -9.16 -16.17 -13.05
C LEU A 124 -9.79 -17.01 -11.91
N TRP A 125 -8.96 -17.68 -11.11
CA TRP A 125 -9.40 -18.53 -10.01
C TRP A 125 -8.31 -18.70 -8.94
N TRP A 126 -8.74 -19.00 -7.71
CA TRP A 126 -7.88 -19.28 -6.55
C TRP A 126 -7.33 -20.71 -6.60
N SER A 127 -6.38 -20.97 -7.50
CA SER A 127 -5.63 -22.24 -7.44
C SER A 127 -4.72 -22.25 -6.20
N PRO A 128 -4.41 -23.42 -5.61
CA PRO A 128 -3.53 -23.49 -4.44
C PRO A 128 -2.12 -22.91 -4.65
N GLN A 129 -1.71 -22.68 -5.91
CA GLN A 129 -0.45 -22.00 -6.25
C GLN A 129 -0.63 -20.49 -6.52
N ALA A 130 -1.87 -20.01 -6.62
CA ALA A 130 -2.24 -18.61 -6.86
C ALA A 130 -2.61 -17.87 -5.55
N ASN A 131 -2.29 -18.45 -4.39
CA ASN A 131 -2.72 -17.96 -3.08
C ASN A 131 -2.15 -16.59 -2.70
N ASP A 132 -1.15 -16.09 -3.41
CA ASP A 132 -0.80 -14.68 -3.51
C ASP A 132 0.52 -14.56 -4.30
N CYS A 133 0.63 -13.50 -5.11
CA CYS A 133 1.90 -12.93 -5.57
C CYS A 133 2.80 -13.67 -6.60
N GLY A 134 2.31 -14.43 -7.60
CA GLY A 134 3.28 -14.69 -8.69
C GLY A 134 3.02 -15.58 -9.88
N ARG A 135 1.95 -16.36 -9.97
CA ARG A 135 1.76 -17.21 -11.16
C ARG A 135 0.30 -17.35 -11.57
N ILE A 136 0.11 -17.21 -12.88
CA ILE A 136 -1.12 -17.32 -13.67
C ILE A 136 -1.91 -16.00 -13.73
N TYR A 137 -1.45 -15.11 -14.61
CA TYR A 137 -2.25 -14.02 -15.14
C TYR A 137 -2.65 -14.40 -16.58
N SER A 138 -3.95 -14.59 -16.83
CA SER A 138 -4.50 -14.57 -18.19
C SER A 138 -5.17 -13.21 -18.40
N LEU A 139 -4.85 -12.55 -19.51
CA LEU A 139 -5.59 -11.35 -19.94
C LEU A 139 -7.05 -11.74 -20.19
N SER A 140 -7.97 -11.01 -19.57
CA SER A 140 -9.42 -11.10 -19.83
C SER A 140 -9.75 -10.62 -21.24
#